data_AF-A0A7M2HB85-F1
#
_entry.id   AF-A0A7M2HB85-F1
#
_cell.length_a   1.000
_cell.length_b   1.000
_cell.length_c   1.000
_cell.angle_alpha   90.00
_cell.angle_beta   90.00
_cell.angle_gamma   90.00
#
_symmetry.space_group_name_H-M   'P 1'
#
loop_
_entity.id
_entity.type
_entity.pdbx_description
1 polymer ?
#
loop_
_entity_poly.entity_id
_entity_poly.type
_entity_poly.pdbx_seq_one_letter_code
_entity_poly.pdbx_strand_id
1 'polypeptide(L)'
;MILSARHGFIQPDAEIAPYDLRMTADRAQIMLSGLPTAMAGAVWPYQVGPVFLAGGMHYRRVMRAAVERWAHRIGAGSAPTIMETSGGIGMQRSQLGQYLDGLTSQLPRSEGRSL
;
A
#
# COMPACT_ATOMS: atom_id res chain seq x y z
N MET A 1 0.05 -4.88 3.82
CA MET A 1 -1.29 -5.05 3.22
C MET A 1 -1.16 -5.34 1.73
N ILE A 2 -2.06 -6.12 1.16
CA ILE A 2 -2.08 -6.48 -0.26
C ILE A 2 -3.43 -6.08 -0.84
N LEU A 3 -3.44 -5.49 -2.04
CA LEU A 3 -4.67 -5.24 -2.80
C LEU A 3 -4.90 -6.37 -3.80
N SER A 4 -5.98 -7.13 -3.62
CA SER A 4 -6.47 -8.16 -4.53
C SER A 4 -7.56 -7.59 -5.44
N ALA A 5 -7.52 -7.93 -6.73
CA ALA A 5 -8.61 -7.59 -7.65
C ALA A 5 -9.93 -8.29 -7.30
N ARG A 6 -9.91 -9.45 -6.64
CA ARG A 6 -11.11 -10.18 -6.23
C ARG A 6 -11.59 -9.76 -4.84
N HIS A 7 -10.68 -9.66 -3.89
CA HIS A 7 -11.00 -9.57 -2.46
C HIS A 7 -10.87 -8.17 -1.87
N GLY A 8 -10.41 -7.18 -2.63
CA GLY A 8 -10.08 -5.87 -2.08
C GLY A 8 -8.78 -5.91 -1.26
N PHE A 9 -8.66 -5.08 -0.24
CA PHE A 9 -7.52 -5.11 0.66
C PHE A 9 -7.61 -6.30 1.60
N ILE A 10 -6.51 -7.04 1.68
CA ILE A 10 -6.35 -8.21 2.56
C ILE A 10 -5.06 -8.10 3.35
N GLN A 11 -4.99 -8.88 4.44
CA GLN A 11 -3.75 -9.01 5.19
C GLN A 11 -2.70 -9.85 4.43
N PRO A 12 -1.40 -9.64 4.68
CA PRO A 12 -0.33 -10.40 4.03
C PRO A 12 -0.38 -11.91 4.31
N ASP A 13 -0.94 -12.31 5.44
CA ASP A 13 -1.10 -13.69 5.91
C ASP A 13 -2.48 -14.29 5.57
N ALA A 14 -3.33 -13.57 4.82
CA ALA A 14 -4.62 -14.08 4.42
C ALA A 14 -4.49 -15.23 3.40
N GLU A 15 -5.08 -16.38 3.71
CA GLU A 15 -5.24 -17.49 2.77
C GLU A 15 -6.31 -17.17 1.73
N ILE A 16 -5.96 -17.31 0.45
CA ILE A 16 -6.87 -17.07 -0.67
C ILE A 16 -6.82 -18.24 -1.66
N ALA A 17 -8.00 -18.66 -2.14
CA ALA A 17 -8.07 -19.66 -3.19
C ALA A 17 -7.54 -19.09 -4.52
N PRO A 18 -6.96 -19.92 -5.42
CA PRO A 18 -6.47 -19.47 -6.72
C PRO A 18 -7.53 -18.76 -7.57
N TYR A 19 -7.11 -17.74 -8.33
CA TYR A 19 -7.98 -17.00 -9.24
C TYR A 19 -7.24 -16.21 -10.32
N ASP A 20 -7.89 -15.98 -11.46
CA ASP A 20 -7.32 -15.27 -12.61
C ASP A 20 -7.84 -13.84 -12.81
N LEU A 21 -8.72 -13.36 -11.93
CA LEU A 21 -9.27 -12.01 -12.03
C LEU A 21 -8.17 -10.95 -11.88
N ARG A 22 -8.04 -10.08 -12.89
CA ARG A 22 -7.05 -9.00 -12.93
C ARG A 22 -7.68 -7.64 -12.62
N MET A 23 -6.85 -6.70 -12.15
CA MET A 23 -7.26 -5.30 -12.00
C MET A 23 -7.23 -4.59 -13.35
N THR A 24 -8.36 -4.59 -14.05
CA THR A 24 -8.61 -3.74 -15.21
C THR A 24 -8.98 -2.32 -14.79
N ALA A 25 -9.09 -1.40 -15.76
CA ALA A 25 -9.58 -0.04 -15.52
C ALA A 25 -10.98 -0.05 -14.90
N ASP A 26 -11.91 -0.82 -15.47
CA ASP A 26 -13.29 -0.95 -14.98
C ASP A 26 -13.33 -1.55 -13.58
N ARG A 27 -12.51 -2.58 -13.33
CA ARG A 27 -12.42 -3.19 -12.00
C ARG A 27 -11.93 -2.20 -10.95
N ALA A 28 -10.91 -1.41 -11.30
CA ALA A 28 -10.45 -0.34 -10.42
C ALA A 28 -11.56 0.71 -10.19
N GLN A 29 -12.33 1.06 -11.22
CA GLN A 29 -13.44 2.00 -11.09
C GLN A 29 -14.55 1.48 -10.18
N ILE A 30 -14.90 0.19 -10.28
CA ILE A 30 -15.84 -0.48 -9.37
C ILE A 30 -15.32 -0.40 -7.93
N MET A 31 -14.05 -0.71 -7.70
CA MET A 31 -13.46 -0.64 -6.35
C MET A 31 -13.37 0.78 -5.80
N LEU A 32 -13.07 1.77 -6.63
CA LEU A 32 -13.05 3.17 -6.20
C LEU A 32 -14.44 3.66 -5.79
N SER A 33 -15.46 3.26 -6.54
CA SER A 33 -16.86 3.60 -6.24
C SER A 33 -17.34 2.90 -4.96
N GLY A 34 -16.85 1.68 -4.71
CA GLY A 34 -17.10 0.89 -3.51
C GLY A 34 -15.94 0.86 -2.51
N LEU A 35 -15.16 1.93 -2.41
CA LEU A 35 -13.89 1.92 -1.67
C LEU A 35 -14.00 1.48 -0.20
N PRO A 36 -15.04 1.87 0.58
CA PRO A 36 -15.20 1.38 1.94
C PRO A 36 -15.32 -0.15 2.01
N THR A 37 -16.05 -0.75 1.08
CA THR A 37 -16.22 -2.21 0.99
C THR A 37 -14.91 -2.88 0.59
N ALA A 38 -14.19 -2.31 -0.39
CA ALA A 38 -12.88 -2.82 -0.80
C ALA A 38 -11.86 -2.78 0.35
N MET A 39 -11.95 -1.82 1.27
CA MET A 39 -11.06 -1.68 2.42
C MET A 39 -11.42 -2.59 3.61
N ALA A 40 -12.62 -3.17 3.65
CA ALA A 40 -13.17 -3.83 4.84
C ALA A 40 -12.49 -5.17 5.18
N GLY A 41 -11.82 -5.81 4.22
CA GLY A 41 -11.15 -7.11 4.39
C GLY A 41 -9.79 -7.06 5.10
N ALA A 42 -9.31 -5.88 5.49
CA ALA A 42 -8.03 -5.70 6.16
C ALA A 42 -8.13 -4.81 7.39
N VAL A 43 -7.29 -5.09 8.38
CA VAL A 43 -7.08 -4.21 9.54
C VAL A 43 -6.07 -3.14 9.12
N TRP A 44 -6.51 -1.89 9.14
CA TRP A 44 -5.68 -0.73 8.83
C TRP A 44 -4.95 -0.26 10.09
N PRO A 45 -3.66 0.07 10.00
CA PRO A 45 -2.89 0.55 11.15
C PRO A 45 -3.38 1.91 11.65
N TYR A 46 -3.17 2.24 12.92
CA TYR A 46 -3.53 3.56 13.48
C TYR A 46 -2.56 4.67 13.08
N GLN A 47 -1.33 4.31 12.72
CA GLN A 47 -0.29 5.22 12.27
C GLN A 47 0.55 4.54 11.19
N VAL A 48 0.91 5.28 10.15
CA VAL A 48 1.88 4.85 9.13
C VAL A 48 2.91 5.95 8.91
N GLY A 49 4.14 5.54 8.61
CA GLY A 49 5.16 6.45 8.09
C GLY A 49 4.93 6.72 6.60
N PRO A 50 6.00 7.00 5.84
CA PRO A 50 5.94 7.02 4.39
C PRO A 50 5.32 5.72 3.84
N VAL A 51 4.65 5.80 2.70
CA VAL A 51 3.96 4.69 2.05
C VAL A 51 4.52 4.48 0.65
N PHE A 52 4.87 3.23 0.33
CA PHE A 52 5.30 2.82 -1.00
C PHE A 52 4.23 1.96 -1.68
N LEU A 53 3.71 2.42 -2.82
CA LEU A 53 2.70 1.71 -3.59
C LEU A 53 3.35 0.94 -4.75
N ALA A 54 3.45 -0.38 -4.55
CA ALA A 54 3.95 -1.31 -5.54
C ALA A 54 2.79 -2.01 -6.26
N GLY A 55 2.72 -1.87 -7.59
CA GLY A 55 1.74 -2.56 -8.40
C GLY A 55 1.58 -1.92 -9.77
N GLY A 56 0.72 -2.50 -10.62
CA GLY A 56 0.32 -1.89 -11.89
C GLY A 56 -0.49 -0.60 -11.67
N MET A 57 -0.57 0.25 -12.70
CA MET A 57 -1.22 1.58 -12.60
C MET A 57 -2.63 1.53 -11.99
N HIS A 58 -3.47 0.59 -12.43
CA HIS A 58 -4.83 0.44 -11.88
C HIS A 58 -4.86 0.03 -10.40
N TYR A 59 -3.92 -0.81 -9.96
CA TYR A 59 -3.76 -1.14 -8.55
C TYR A 59 -3.36 0.09 -7.74
N ARG A 60 -2.34 0.83 -8.20
CA ARG A 60 -1.83 2.01 -7.49
C ARG A 60 -2.89 3.10 -7.35
N ARG A 61 -3.74 3.29 -8.36
CA ARG A 61 -4.89 4.22 -8.30
C ARG A 61 -5.83 3.90 -7.13
N VAL A 62 -6.18 2.62 -6.94
CA VAL A 62 -7.04 2.17 -5.82
C VAL A 62 -6.29 2.26 -4.49
N MET A 63 -5.02 1.88 -4.46
CA MET A 63 -4.16 1.98 -3.26
C MET A 63 -4.04 3.41 -2.75
N ARG A 64 -3.76 4.37 -3.64
CA ARG A 64 -3.69 5.79 -3.32
C ARG A 64 -4.98 6.29 -2.67
N ALA A 65 -6.11 6.05 -3.31
CA ALA A 65 -7.41 6.47 -2.78
C ALA A 65 -7.70 5.86 -1.40
N ALA A 66 -7.30 4.59 -1.17
CA ALA A 66 -7.47 3.93 0.12
C ALA A 66 -6.60 4.55 1.22
N VAL A 67 -5.34 4.88 0.91
CA VAL A 67 -4.41 5.55 1.84
C VAL A 67 -4.91 6.96 2.18
N GLU A 68 -5.35 7.72 1.19
CA GLU A 68 -5.93 9.06 1.39
C GLU A 68 -7.18 8.99 2.27
N ARG A 69 -8.09 8.05 1.97
CA ARG A 69 -9.28 7.81 2.79
C ARG A 69 -8.94 7.41 4.23
N TRP A 70 -7.96 6.53 4.41
CA TRP A 70 -7.48 6.11 5.71
C TRP A 70 -6.95 7.31 6.51
N ALA A 71 -6.08 8.13 5.90
CA ALA A 71 -5.49 9.30 6.53
C ALA A 71 -6.57 10.30 7.01
N HIS A 72 -7.59 10.54 6.18
CA HIS A 72 -8.74 11.36 6.56
C HIS A 72 -9.52 10.80 7.74
N ARG A 73 -9.71 9.48 7.83
CA ARG A 73 -10.49 8.84 8.92
C ARG A 73 -9.80 8.91 10.27
N ILE A 74 -8.48 8.75 10.31
CA ILE A 74 -7.74 8.72 11.58
C ILE A 74 -7.38 10.12 12.10
N GLY A 75 -7.78 11.18 11.39
CA GLY A 75 -7.43 12.56 11.77
C GLY A 75 -5.93 12.86 11.69
N ALA A 76 -5.18 12.09 10.89
CA ALA A 76 -3.79 12.40 10.61
C ALA A 76 -3.78 13.74 9.87
N GLY A 77 -3.31 14.80 10.53
CA GLY A 77 -3.33 16.19 10.02
C GLY A 77 -2.69 16.39 8.64
N SER A 78 -1.97 15.39 8.14
CA SER A 78 -1.51 15.29 6.75
C SER A 78 -1.53 13.83 6.28
N ALA A 79 -1.90 13.60 5.02
CA ALA A 79 -1.71 12.30 4.38
C ALA A 79 -0.22 11.90 4.39
N PRO A 80 0.11 10.60 4.53
CA PRO A 80 1.51 10.17 4.50
C PRO A 80 2.13 10.49 3.13
N THR A 81 3.44 10.71 3.11
CA THR A 81 4.18 10.78 1.86
C THR A 81 3.99 9.48 1.08
N ILE A 82 3.49 9.59 -0.16
CA ILE A 82 3.26 8.44 -1.04
C ILE A 82 4.32 8.43 -2.15
N MET A 83 5.03 7.32 -2.25
CA MET A 83 5.89 6.97 -3.38
C MET A 83 5.24 5.84 -4.18
N GLU A 84 5.39 5.86 -5.50
CA GLU A 84 4.81 4.84 -6.39
C GLU A 84 5.86 4.26 -7.32
N THR A 85 5.67 2.99 -7.68
CA THR A 85 6.49 2.39 -8.74
C THR A 85 6.21 3.04 -10.10
N SER A 86 7.24 3.21 -10.92
CA SER A 86 7.14 3.66 -12.30
C SER A 86 8.16 2.95 -13.21
N GLY A 87 7.93 2.98 -14.52
CA GLY A 87 8.78 2.28 -15.49
C GLY A 87 8.68 0.74 -15.42
N GLY A 88 9.65 0.08 -16.04
CA GLY A 88 9.77 -1.38 -16.07
C GLY A 88 10.30 -1.99 -14.77
N ILE A 89 10.24 -3.32 -14.67
CA ILE A 89 10.51 -4.07 -13.43
C ILE A 89 11.87 -3.72 -12.79
N GLY A 90 12.93 -3.52 -13.58
CA GLY A 90 14.24 -3.13 -13.06
C GLY A 90 14.22 -1.79 -12.32
N MET A 91 13.52 -0.79 -12.86
CA MET A 91 13.33 0.51 -12.21
C MET A 91 12.49 0.37 -10.94
N GLN A 92 11.40 -0.40 -11.00
CA GLN A 92 10.53 -0.61 -9.84
C GLN A 92 11.28 -1.27 -8.66
N ARG A 93 12.17 -2.23 -8.95
CA ARG A 93 13.03 -2.87 -7.93
C ARG A 93 14.04 -1.87 -7.35
N SER A 94 14.63 -1.02 -8.19
CA SER A 94 15.54 0.03 -7.72
C SER A 94 14.83 1.06 -6.84
N GLN A 95 13.62 1.49 -7.22
CA GLN A 95 12.78 2.40 -6.43
C GLN A 95 12.39 1.81 -5.07
N LEU A 96 12.08 0.51 -5.02
CA LEU A 96 11.83 -0.17 -3.76
C LEU A 96 13.08 -0.18 -2.87
N GLY A 97 14.26 -0.47 -3.45
CA GLY A 97 15.53 -0.41 -2.71
C GLY A 97 15.77 0.97 -2.09
N GLN A 98 15.67 2.04 -2.89
CA GLN A 98 15.82 3.43 -2.44
C GLN A 98 14.84 3.79 -1.33
N TYR A 99 13.59 3.32 -1.43
CA TYR A 99 12.59 3.53 -0.39
C TYR A 99 12.99 2.85 0.92
N LEU A 100 13.44 1.60 0.88
CA LEU A 100 13.87 0.86 2.07
C LEU A 100 15.13 1.46 2.71
N ASP A 101 16.09 1.91 1.90
CA ASP A 101 17.30 2.59 2.38
C ASP A 101 16.95 3.92 3.09
N GLY A 102 15.98 4.66 2.54
CA GLY A 102 15.45 5.89 3.14
C GLY A 102 14.78 5.65 4.50
N LEU A 103 14.02 4.56 4.66
CA LEU A 103 13.42 4.19 5.95
C LEU A 103 14.50 3.84 6.99
N THR A 104 15.53 3.10 6.58
CA THR A 104 16.62 2.68 7.47
C THR A 104 17.42 3.87 8.00
N SER A 105 17.54 4.92 7.19
CA SER A 105 18.22 6.17 7.55
C SER A 105 17.43 7.03 8.55
N GLN A 106 16.13 6.76 8.73
CA GLN A 106 15.23 7.49 9.63
C GLN A 106 14.98 6.76 10.96
N LEU A 107 15.37 5.48 11.07
CA LEU A 107 15.31 4.74 12.32
C LEU A 107 16.48 5.18 13.22
N PRO A 108 16.25 5.55 14.50
CA PRO A 108 17.36 5.77 15.42
C PRO A 108 18.19 4.48 15.46
N ARG A 109 19.50 4.58 15.20
CA ARG A 109 20.41 3.46 15.40
C ARG A 109 20.21 3.00 16.84
N SER A 110 19.76 1.77 17.04
CA SER A 110 19.73 1.18 18.37
C SER A 110 21.18 1.16 18.86
N GLU A 111 21.52 2.08 19.74
CA GLU A 111 22.76 2.00 20.50
C GLU A 111 22.73 0.68 21.25
N GLY A 112 23.63 -0.22 20.87
CA GLY A 112 23.85 -1.46 21.59
C GLY A 112 24.16 -1.13 23.04
N ARG A 113 23.20 -1.35 23.93
CA ARG A 113 23.50 -1.48 25.35
C ARG A 113 24.26 -2.80 25.50
N SER A 114 25.59 -2.69 25.58
CA SER A 114 26.39 -3.71 26.25
C SER A 114 25.87 -3.85 27.69
N LEU A 115 25.46 -5.07 28.02
CA LEU A 115 25.37 -5.54 29.40
C LEU A 115 26.78 -5.81 29.93
#